data_AF-A0A6A3E4F9-F1
#
_entry.id   AF-A0A6A3E4F9-F1
#
_cell.length_a   1.000
_cell.length_b   1.000
_cell.length_c   1.000
_cell.angle_alpha   90.00
_cell.angle_beta   90.00
_cell.angle_gamma   90.00
#
_symmetry.space_group_name_H-M   'P 1'
#
loop_
_entity.id
_entity.type
_entity.pdbx_description
1 polymer ?
#
loop_
_entity_poly.entity_id
_entity_poly.type
_entity_poly.pdbx_seq_one_letter_code
_entity_poly.pdbx_strand_id
1 'polypeptide(L)'
;MGVTRRALGPEVKSLQYFLNRTAVLKQYREFLRTTKPLTDDVRLDVRRQVRAGFDAYRNEEDERRVSLLLQQARDQLKMVSDLVDTAVAQQRSAESTRDWKRGDWAQAPAAAAVMDTKDTWMDSTSSNEDGKDDVKGRVGTGWPWKSSKGADKLDLEGIKRR
;
A
#
# COMPACT_ATOMS: atom_id res chain seq x y z
N MET A 1 -0.98 33.16 43.45
CA MET A 1 -0.87 31.98 42.56
C MET A 1 -1.88 32.15 41.43
N GLY A 2 -1.46 32.73 40.29
CA GLY A 2 -2.36 33.10 39.20
C GLY A 2 -2.78 31.88 38.39
N VAL A 3 -4.07 31.55 38.41
CA VAL A 3 -4.66 30.52 37.54
C VAL A 3 -4.89 31.16 36.18
N THR A 4 -4.06 30.82 35.19
CA THR A 4 -4.29 31.19 33.80
C THR A 4 -5.56 30.50 33.32
N ARG A 5 -6.68 31.23 33.30
CA ARG A 5 -7.91 30.74 32.66
C ARG A 5 -7.62 30.60 31.17
N ARG A 6 -7.73 29.38 30.64
CA ARG A 6 -7.62 29.13 29.19
C ARG A 6 -8.71 29.94 28.48
N ALA A 7 -8.33 30.72 27.47
CA ALA A 7 -9.21 31.59 26.68
C ALA A 7 -10.20 30.83 25.75
N LEU A 8 -10.25 29.52 25.88
CA LEU A 8 -11.02 28.61 25.06
C LEU A 8 -12.03 27.95 26.00
N GLY A 9 -13.32 28.07 25.68
CA GLY A 9 -14.42 27.62 26.54
C GLY A 9 -14.32 26.14 26.95
N PRO A 10 -15.23 25.65 27.83
CA PRO A 10 -15.20 24.27 28.36
C PRO A 10 -15.26 23.17 27.27
N GLU A 11 -15.55 23.52 26.02
CA GLU A 11 -15.68 22.59 24.89
C GLU A 11 -14.39 22.34 24.10
N VAL A 12 -13.30 23.09 24.37
CA VAL A 12 -12.09 22.91 23.56
C VAL A 12 -11.27 21.74 24.08
N LYS A 13 -11.34 20.64 23.34
CA LYS A 13 -10.58 19.41 23.60
C LYS A 13 -9.08 19.69 23.58
N SER A 14 -8.32 18.93 24.36
CA SER A 14 -6.88 19.09 24.44
C SER A 14 -6.21 18.84 23.08
N LEU A 15 -5.01 19.40 22.87
CA LEU A 15 -4.20 19.09 21.69
C LEU A 15 -3.94 17.58 21.58
N GLN A 16 -3.68 16.93 22.71
CA GLN A 16 -3.45 15.49 22.78
C GLN A 16 -4.65 14.68 22.29
N TYR A 17 -5.87 15.11 22.61
CA TYR A 17 -7.08 14.49 22.06
C TYR A 17 -7.07 14.48 20.52
N PHE A 18 -6.73 15.60 19.88
CA PHE A 18 -6.68 15.68 18.42
C PHE A 18 -5.58 14.81 17.84
N LEU A 19 -4.38 14.83 18.42
CA LEU A 19 -3.27 13.97 18.00
C LEU A 19 -3.65 12.48 18.12
N ASN A 20 -4.18 12.08 19.27
CA ASN A 20 -4.68 10.72 19.49
C ASN A 20 -5.78 10.35 18.50
N ARG A 21 -6.73 11.26 18.22
CA ARG A 21 -7.80 11.02 17.26
C ARG A 21 -7.25 10.78 15.84
N THR A 22 -6.26 11.53 15.41
CA THR A 22 -5.61 11.32 14.10
C THR A 22 -4.85 9.99 14.06
N ALA A 23 -4.18 9.61 15.14
CA ALA A 23 -3.49 8.33 15.26
C ALA A 23 -4.46 7.15 15.19
N VAL A 24 -5.58 7.19 15.91
CA VAL A 24 -6.66 6.19 15.85
C VAL A 24 -7.17 6.01 14.43
N LEU A 25 -7.46 7.11 13.72
CA LEU A 25 -7.95 7.05 12.34
C LEU A 25 -6.92 6.48 11.37
N LYS A 26 -5.64 6.85 11.53
CA LYS A 26 -4.55 6.29 10.74
C LYS A 26 -4.47 4.78 10.92
N GLN A 27 -4.52 4.34 12.17
CA GLN A 27 -4.41 2.94 12.52
C GLN A 27 -5.60 2.11 12.05
N TYR A 28 -6.82 2.63 12.19
CA TYR A 28 -8.02 2.02 11.61
C TYR A 28 -7.88 1.81 10.10
N ARG A 29 -7.38 2.82 9.37
CA ARG A 29 -7.13 2.71 7.93
C ARG A 29 -6.05 1.68 7.60
N GLU A 30 -5.03 1.52 8.44
CA GLU A 30 -4.01 0.51 8.28
C GLU A 30 -4.60 -0.90 8.38
N PHE A 31 -5.45 -1.20 9.37
CA PHE A 31 -6.19 -2.48 9.45
C PHE A 31 -7.02 -2.77 8.19
N LEU A 32 -7.70 -1.76 7.64
CA LEU A 32 -8.49 -1.94 6.41
C LEU A 32 -7.62 -2.24 5.18
N ARG A 33 -6.39 -1.72 5.16
CA ARG A 33 -5.42 -1.95 4.09
C ARG A 33 -4.77 -3.33 4.21
N THR A 34 -4.36 -3.74 5.41
CA THR A 34 -3.76 -5.07 5.64
C THR A 34 -4.73 -6.18 5.33
N THR A 35 -6.03 -5.98 5.57
CA THR A 35 -7.07 -6.98 5.28
C THR A 35 -7.53 -7.00 3.81
N LYS A 36 -7.01 -6.11 2.96
CA LYS A 36 -7.39 -6.05 1.54
C LYS A 36 -7.15 -7.36 0.74
N PRO A 37 -6.04 -8.11 0.91
CA PRO A 37 -5.73 -9.26 0.07
C PRO A 37 -6.50 -10.53 0.43
N LEU A 38 -7.24 -10.56 1.54
CA LEU A 38 -8.10 -11.71 1.88
C LEU A 38 -9.29 -11.81 0.91
N THR A 39 -9.82 -13.02 0.76
CA THR A 39 -11.11 -13.32 0.14
C THR A 39 -12.25 -12.51 0.74
N ASP A 40 -13.21 -12.15 -0.10
CA ASP A 40 -14.28 -11.18 0.19
C ASP A 40 -15.08 -11.50 1.46
N ASP A 41 -15.50 -12.76 1.65
CA ASP A 41 -16.30 -13.19 2.80
C ASP A 41 -15.55 -12.97 4.12
N VAL A 42 -14.35 -13.55 4.22
CA VAL A 42 -13.48 -13.42 5.42
C VAL A 42 -13.10 -11.96 5.65
N ARG A 43 -12.82 -11.22 4.57
CA ARG A 43 -12.46 -9.80 4.65
C ARG A 43 -13.59 -8.96 5.25
N LEU A 44 -14.84 -9.23 4.87
CA LEU A 44 -15.99 -8.52 5.43
C LEU A 44 -16.14 -8.78 6.92
N ASP A 45 -15.99 -10.03 7.35
CA ASP A 45 -16.10 -10.42 8.76
C ASP A 45 -15.01 -9.78 9.61
N VAL A 46 -13.74 -9.86 9.17
CA VAL A 46 -12.62 -9.23 9.87
C VAL A 46 -12.83 -7.71 9.95
N ARG A 47 -13.29 -7.06 8.88
CA ARG A 47 -13.59 -5.61 8.91
C ARG A 47 -14.73 -5.25 9.85
N ARG A 48 -15.76 -6.08 9.97
CA ARG A 48 -16.84 -5.90 10.96
C ARG A 48 -16.29 -6.00 12.38
N GLN A 49 -15.45 -6.99 12.67
CA GLN A 49 -14.83 -7.15 13.98
C GLN A 49 -13.91 -5.98 14.33
N VAL A 50 -13.06 -5.56 13.38
CA VAL A 50 -12.20 -4.38 13.56
C VAL A 50 -13.07 -3.15 13.87
N ARG A 51 -14.14 -2.92 13.09
CA ARG A 51 -15.04 -1.79 13.34
C ARG A 51 -15.67 -1.86 14.73
N ALA A 52 -16.18 -3.02 15.13
CA ALA A 52 -16.76 -3.21 16.46
C ALA A 52 -15.74 -2.93 17.59
N GLY A 53 -14.48 -3.37 17.42
CA GLY A 53 -13.41 -3.09 18.38
C GLY A 53 -13.11 -1.60 18.54
N PHE A 54 -13.06 -0.85 17.44
CA PHE A 54 -12.87 0.61 17.51
C PHE A 54 -14.11 1.35 18.03
N ASP A 55 -15.32 0.89 17.70
CA ASP A 55 -16.56 1.49 18.19
C ASP A 55 -16.77 1.24 19.69
N ALA A 56 -16.27 0.13 20.25
CA ALA A 56 -16.34 -0.18 21.69
C ALA A 56 -15.63 0.86 22.57
N TYR A 57 -14.54 1.46 22.07
CA TYR A 57 -13.73 2.46 22.80
C TYR A 57 -13.94 3.88 22.26
N ARG A 58 -15.03 4.14 21.55
CA ARG A 58 -15.28 5.44 20.88
C ARG A 58 -15.43 6.61 21.84
N ASN A 59 -15.96 6.37 23.03
CA ASN A 59 -16.27 7.38 24.04
C ASN A 59 -15.20 7.49 25.13
N GLU A 60 -14.01 6.90 24.92
CA GLU A 60 -12.91 7.02 25.87
C GLU A 60 -12.30 8.43 25.81
N GLU A 61 -12.34 9.14 26.94
CA GLU A 61 -11.83 10.52 27.07
C GLU A 61 -10.46 10.59 27.75
N ASP A 62 -10.05 9.53 28.45
CA ASP A 62 -8.74 9.46 29.12
C ASP A 62 -7.60 9.28 28.09
N GLU A 63 -6.81 10.34 27.94
CA GLU A 63 -5.68 10.39 27.02
C GLU A 63 -4.65 9.27 27.25
N ARG A 64 -4.39 8.89 28.51
CA ARG A 64 -3.41 7.84 28.85
C ARG A 64 -3.93 6.47 28.49
N ARG A 65 -5.24 6.27 28.64
CA ARG A 65 -5.88 5.02 28.24
C ARG A 65 -5.91 4.88 26.73
N VAL A 66 -6.22 5.95 26.01
CA VAL A 66 -6.20 5.96 24.54
C VAL A 66 -4.80 5.69 23.99
N SER A 67 -3.74 6.24 24.60
CA SER A 67 -2.37 5.97 24.15
C SER A 67 -1.96 4.50 24.36
N LEU A 68 -2.35 3.90 25.49
CA LEU A 68 -2.12 2.48 25.76
C LEU A 68 -2.90 1.58 24.78
N LEU A 69 -4.17 1.90 24.52
CA LEU A 69 -4.99 1.20 23.52
C LEU A 69 -4.40 1.32 22.11
N LEU A 70 -3.86 2.48 21.75
CA LEU A 70 -3.17 2.66 20.47
C LEU A 70 -1.94 1.76 20.37
N GLN A 71 -1.14 1.65 21.43
CA GLN A 71 0.01 0.75 21.46
C GLN A 71 -0.43 -0.72 21.30
N GLN A 72 -1.44 -1.16 22.08
CA GLN A 72 -2.00 -2.50 21.96
C GLN A 72 -2.52 -2.79 20.55
N ALA A 73 -3.24 -1.83 19.96
CA ALA A 73 -3.74 -1.96 18.60
C ALA A 73 -2.60 -2.11 17.58
N ARG A 74 -1.39 -1.57 17.85
CA ARG A 74 -0.24 -1.68 16.92
C ARG A 74 0.32 -3.07 16.96
N ASP A 75 0.41 -3.65 18.14
CA ASP A 75 0.85 -5.03 18.30
C ASP A 75 -0.18 -6.01 17.73
N GLN A 76 -1.47 -5.72 17.91
CA GLN A 76 -2.55 -6.45 17.23
C GLN A 76 -2.46 -6.35 15.71
N LEU A 77 -2.14 -5.16 15.17
CA LEU A 77 -1.97 -5.00 13.73
C LEU A 77 -0.86 -5.87 13.16
N LYS A 78 0.27 -6.01 13.88
CA LYS A 78 1.37 -6.91 13.49
C LYS A 78 0.92 -8.37 13.49
N MET A 79 0.24 -8.81 14.55
CA MET A 79 -0.30 -10.17 14.59
C MET A 79 -1.29 -10.43 13.45
N VAL A 80 -2.16 -9.45 13.15
CA VAL A 80 -3.08 -9.55 12.02
C VAL A 80 -2.33 -9.58 10.71
N SER A 81 -1.30 -8.76 10.48
CA SER A 81 -0.53 -8.83 9.23
C SER A 81 0.10 -10.20 9.03
N ASP A 82 0.73 -10.75 10.06
CA ASP A 82 1.39 -12.06 9.97
C ASP A 82 0.37 -13.18 9.67
N LEU A 83 -0.80 -13.13 10.32
CA LEU A 83 -1.89 -14.06 10.07
C LEU A 83 -2.46 -13.91 8.65
N VAL A 84 -2.63 -12.68 8.16
CA VAL A 84 -3.09 -12.43 6.79
C VAL A 84 -2.07 -12.96 5.78
N ASP A 85 -0.78 -12.75 6.01
CA ASP A 85 0.27 -13.24 5.11
C ASP A 85 0.26 -14.77 5.02
N THR A 86 0.08 -15.47 6.14
CA THR A 86 -0.07 -16.94 6.13
C THR A 86 -1.37 -17.40 5.45
N ALA A 87 -2.50 -16.72 5.70
CA ALA A 87 -3.77 -17.05 5.07
C ALA A 87 -3.74 -16.84 3.55
N VAL A 88 -3.12 -15.75 3.09
CA VAL A 88 -2.93 -15.47 1.65
C VAL A 88 -2.01 -16.50 1.01
N ALA A 89 -0.94 -16.93 1.70
CA ALA A 89 -0.09 -18.01 1.21
C ALA A 89 -0.85 -19.33 1.04
N GLN A 90 -1.76 -19.66 1.98
CA GLN A 90 -2.63 -20.83 1.88
C GLN A 90 -3.67 -20.72 0.75
N GLN A 91 -4.21 -19.52 0.50
CA GLN A 91 -5.13 -19.28 -0.61
C GLN A 91 -4.45 -19.55 -1.96
N ARG A 92 -3.23 -19.04 -2.14
CA ARG A 92 -2.44 -19.27 -3.35
C ARG A 92 -2.10 -20.74 -3.57
N SER A 93 -1.77 -21.48 -2.51
CA SER A 93 -1.48 -22.92 -2.63
C SER A 93 -2.73 -23.73 -2.94
N ALA A 94 -3.89 -23.38 -2.37
CA ALA A 94 -5.17 -24.03 -2.69
C ALA A 94 -5.59 -23.80 -4.15
N GLU A 95 -5.36 -22.60 -4.68
CA GLU A 95 -5.61 -22.27 -6.09
C GLU A 95 -4.66 -23.03 -7.02
N SER A 96 -3.36 -23.05 -6.73
CA SER A 96 -2.37 -23.85 -7.46
C SER A 96 -2.72 -25.35 -7.44
N THR A 97 -3.27 -25.84 -6.31
CA THR A 97 -3.65 -27.26 -6.20
C THR A 97 -4.82 -27.64 -7.12
N ARG A 98 -5.73 -26.69 -7.34
CA ARG A 98 -6.86 -26.89 -8.26
C ARG A 98 -6.41 -26.86 -9.72
N ASP A 99 -5.34 -26.13 -10.02
CA ASP A 99 -4.85 -25.95 -11.39
C ASP A 99 -4.19 -27.22 -11.95
N TRP A 100 -3.35 -27.92 -11.18
CA TRP A 100 -2.78 -29.20 -11.62
C TRP A 100 -3.83 -30.33 -11.70
N LYS A 101 -4.89 -30.25 -10.90
CA LYS A 101 -5.96 -31.26 -10.86
C LYS A 101 -7.00 -31.06 -11.96
N ARG A 102 -7.13 -29.83 -12.47
CA ARG A 102 -7.92 -29.48 -13.65
C ARG A 102 -7.09 -29.72 -14.91
N GLY A 103 -6.49 -30.91 -14.99
CA GLY A 103 -5.58 -31.32 -16.03
C GLY A 103 -6.27 -31.34 -17.40
N ASP A 104 -6.15 -30.22 -18.11
CA ASP A 104 -6.36 -30.12 -19.57
C ASP A 104 -5.06 -30.42 -20.34
N TRP A 105 -4.12 -31.14 -19.69
CA TRP A 105 -2.87 -31.62 -20.28
C TRP A 105 -3.01 -33.07 -20.79
N ALA A 106 -4.20 -33.68 -20.71
CA ALA A 106 -4.41 -35.11 -20.95
C ALA A 106 -5.33 -35.49 -22.13
N GLN A 107 -5.77 -34.55 -22.97
CA GLN A 107 -6.52 -34.85 -24.22
C GLN A 107 -6.18 -33.79 -25.30
N ALA A 108 -5.20 -33.97 -26.20
CA ALA A 108 -5.12 -34.84 -27.41
C ALA A 108 -4.84 -33.92 -28.65
N PRO A 109 -4.37 -34.38 -29.83
CA PRO A 109 -4.22 -35.77 -30.28
C PRO A 109 -2.81 -36.14 -30.80
N ALA A 110 -2.57 -37.44 -30.81
CA ALA A 110 -1.54 -38.08 -31.60
C ALA A 110 -1.85 -37.90 -33.11
N ALA A 111 -1.25 -36.91 -33.74
CA ALA A 111 -1.09 -36.85 -35.19
C ALA A 111 0.36 -36.48 -35.50
N ALA A 112 1.04 -37.42 -36.13
CA ALA A 112 2.45 -37.37 -36.46
C ALA A 112 2.81 -36.15 -37.31
N ALA A 113 3.82 -35.38 -36.87
CA ALA A 113 4.69 -34.64 -37.76
C ALA A 113 6.02 -34.33 -37.05
N VAL A 114 7.04 -35.09 -37.45
CA VAL A 114 8.44 -34.67 -37.60
C VAL A 114 9.16 -34.22 -36.31
N MET A 115 10.00 -35.13 -35.81
CA MET A 115 11.16 -34.78 -34.99
C MET A 115 12.00 -33.73 -35.71
N ASP A 116 12.19 -32.57 -35.07
CA ASP A 116 13.37 -31.75 -35.29
C ASP A 116 13.98 -31.49 -33.90
N THR A 117 14.82 -32.43 -33.49
CA THR A 117 15.68 -32.32 -32.31
C THR A 117 16.70 -31.24 -32.59
N LYS A 118 16.35 -29.99 -32.28
CA LYS A 118 17.32 -28.91 -32.20
C LYS A 118 17.58 -28.57 -30.74
N ASP A 119 18.43 -29.39 -30.14
CA ASP A 119 19.22 -29.06 -28.96
C ASP A 119 19.83 -27.66 -29.16
N THR A 120 19.22 -26.66 -28.55
CA THR A 120 19.77 -25.30 -28.49
C THR A 120 20.14 -25.01 -27.04
N TRP A 121 21.02 -25.86 -26.52
CA TRP A 121 21.69 -25.64 -25.26
C TRP A 121 23.20 -25.75 -25.50
N MET A 122 23.86 -24.60 -25.36
CA MET A 122 25.29 -24.28 -25.38
C MET A 122 25.90 -23.75 -26.68
N ASP A 123 26.65 -22.66 -26.47
CA ASP A 123 27.73 -22.06 -27.25
C ASP A 123 27.38 -21.06 -28.36
N SER A 124 27.99 -19.88 -28.49
CA SER A 124 28.94 -19.15 -27.63
C SER A 124 29.02 -17.69 -28.12
N THR A 125 29.45 -16.84 -27.20
CA THR A 125 29.96 -15.47 -27.34
C THR A 125 30.48 -15.02 -28.72
N SER A 126 29.94 -13.92 -29.24
CA SER A 126 30.79 -12.86 -29.83
C SER A 126 30.14 -11.49 -29.71
N SER A 127 30.83 -10.64 -28.95
CA SER A 127 30.71 -9.18 -28.86
C SER A 127 30.40 -8.51 -30.19
N ASN A 128 29.42 -7.59 -30.19
CA ASN A 128 29.66 -6.18 -30.48
C ASN A 128 28.47 -5.31 -30.02
N GLU A 129 28.77 -4.53 -28.99
CA GLU A 129 28.33 -3.16 -28.68
C GLU A 129 27.12 -2.60 -29.44
N ASP A 130 26.02 -2.37 -28.73
CA ASP A 130 25.50 -1.02 -28.45
C ASP A 130 24.11 -1.10 -27.81
N GLY A 131 24.08 -1.12 -26.49
CA GLY A 131 22.84 -1.13 -25.72
C GLY A 131 23.15 -0.89 -24.26
N LYS A 132 23.59 0.35 -23.95
CA LYS A 132 23.90 0.80 -22.59
C LYS A 132 22.86 0.30 -21.60
N ASP A 133 23.30 -0.61 -20.75
CA ASP A 133 22.57 -1.07 -19.59
C ASP A 133 22.16 0.12 -18.72
N ASP A 134 20.85 0.35 -18.61
CA ASP A 134 20.28 1.32 -17.68
C ASP A 134 20.31 0.72 -16.26
N VAL A 135 21.53 0.56 -15.73
CA VAL A 135 21.78 0.12 -14.36
C VAL A 135 21.54 1.32 -13.44
N LYS A 136 20.38 1.26 -12.76
CA LYS A 136 19.83 2.21 -11.78
C LYS A 136 18.77 3.16 -12.34
N GLY A 137 17.57 2.63 -12.53
CA GLY A 137 16.37 3.18 -11.88
C GLY A 137 16.25 4.70 -11.85
N ARG A 138 16.44 5.37 -13.00
CA ARG A 138 16.13 6.79 -13.15
C ARG A 138 14.74 6.93 -13.75
N VAL A 139 13.76 6.87 -12.86
CA VAL A 139 12.40 7.31 -13.12
C VAL A 139 12.45 8.72 -13.71
N GLY A 140 11.95 8.88 -14.93
CA GLY A 140 11.47 10.14 -15.49
C GLY A 140 12.41 11.35 -15.36
N THR A 141 13.15 11.65 -16.41
CA THR A 141 13.52 13.02 -16.72
C THR A 141 12.27 13.90 -16.75
N GLY A 142 12.02 14.64 -15.66
CA GLY A 142 11.18 15.84 -15.68
C GLY A 142 10.09 15.89 -14.63
N TRP A 143 10.45 16.24 -13.38
CA TRP A 143 9.51 16.97 -12.53
C TRP A 143 9.35 18.40 -13.11
N PRO A 144 8.14 18.99 -13.06
CA PRO A 144 7.75 20.12 -13.89
C PRO A 144 8.51 21.43 -13.62
N TRP A 145 9.26 21.54 -12.52
CA TRP A 145 10.09 22.72 -12.24
C TRP A 145 11.53 22.65 -12.79
N LYS A 146 11.93 21.53 -13.43
CA LYS A 146 13.30 21.36 -13.97
C LYS A 146 13.43 21.64 -15.47
N SER A 147 12.51 22.36 -16.10
CA SER A 147 12.78 22.92 -17.43
C SER A 147 13.61 24.20 -17.29
N SER A 148 14.92 24.11 -17.54
CA SER A 148 15.76 25.28 -17.80
C SER A 148 15.52 25.80 -19.22
N LYS A 149 14.28 26.19 -19.53
CA LYS A 149 14.03 27.15 -20.61
C LYS A 149 14.01 28.51 -19.93
N GLY A 150 14.94 29.37 -20.32
CA GLY A 150 14.98 30.75 -19.86
C GLY A 150 13.60 31.37 -20.00
N ALA A 151 13.21 32.15 -19.00
CA ALA A 151 12.00 32.95 -19.08
C ALA A 151 12.10 33.84 -20.33
N ASP A 152 11.34 33.51 -21.38
CA ASP A 152 11.04 34.49 -22.41
C ASP A 152 10.35 35.65 -21.69
N LYS A 153 11.04 36.80 -21.66
CA LYS A 153 10.49 38.03 -21.13
C LYS A 153 9.22 38.29 -21.93
N LEU A 154 8.07 38.19 -21.29
CA LEU A 154 6.85 38.76 -21.82
C LEU A 154 7.05 40.28 -21.79
N ASP A 155 7.42 40.85 -22.93
CA ASP A 155 7.44 42.29 -23.12
C ASP A 155 6.01 42.80 -22.94
N LEU A 156 5.73 43.34 -21.75
CA LEU A 156 4.49 44.02 -21.43
C LEU A 156 4.49 45.40 -22.08
N GLU A 157 4.48 45.44 -23.41
CA GLU A 157 4.07 46.61 -24.17
C GLU A 157 2.56 46.78 -23.99
N GLY A 158 2.13 47.54 -22.98
CA GLY A 158 0.70 47.82 -22.85
C GLY A 158 0.18 48.50 -21.59
N ILE A 159 0.98 48.69 -20.53
CA ILE A 159 0.48 49.40 -19.34
C ILE A 159 0.67 50.91 -19.51
N LYS A 160 -0.22 51.54 -20.30
CA LYS A 160 -0.41 53.00 -20.24
C LYS A 160 -0.96 53.34 -18.87
N ARG A 161 -0.12 53.92 -18.01
CA ARG A 161 -0.57 54.61 -16.80
C ARG A 161 -1.42 55.81 -17.25
N ARG A 162 -2.69 55.81 -16.91
CA ARG A 162 -3.53 57.00 -16.79
C ARG A 162 -3.99 57.09 -15.35
#